data_AF-A0A6B9V5Z0-F1
#
_entry.id   AF-A0A6B9V5Z0-F1
#
_cell.length_a   1.000
_cell.length_b   1.000
_cell.length_c   1.000
_cell.angle_alpha   90.00
_cell.angle_beta   90.00
_cell.angle_gamma   90.00
#
_symmetry.space_group_name_H-M   'P 1'
#
loop_
_entity.id
_entity.type
_entity.pdbx_description
1 polymer ?
#
loop_
_entity_poly.entity_id
_entity_poly.type
_entity_poly.pdbx_seq_one_letter_code
_entity_poly.pdbx_strand_id
1 'polypeptide(L)'
;MGGAYQESGRVWGAKDIAIPARACAWIPHGFMSVNTSLGARKALLRSLYEQYASWVLRKLDRSIVYSLSPGTSVTPAMAKDVIGLVSMYLITGDDWNTKWDVKGYFDVTRNFATANLVGATGLNGKFWPDLDMLPFGWLTDPVGINEGPHRYCRLNLEEQKTQITLWAIAKSPLMYGGDL
;
A
#
# COMPACT_ATOMS: atom_id res chain seq x y z
N MET A 1 19.97 18.96 7.28
CA MET A 1 19.56 19.84 6.17
C MET A 1 19.73 19.04 4.89
N GLY A 2 18.65 18.84 4.12
CA GLY A 2 18.69 18.05 2.88
C GLY A 2 19.16 18.91 1.71
N GLY A 3 20.30 18.58 1.12
CA GLY A 3 20.76 19.18 -0.13
C GLY A 3 20.09 18.54 -1.34
N ALA A 4 20.08 19.22 -2.48
CA ALA A 4 19.60 18.66 -3.73
C ALA A 4 20.45 17.44 -4.13
N TYR A 5 19.81 16.41 -4.70
CA TYR A 5 20.52 15.22 -5.17
C TYR A 5 21.49 15.59 -6.30
N GLN A 6 22.74 15.14 -6.18
CA GLN A 6 23.78 15.36 -7.17
C GLN A 6 24.34 14.04 -7.67
N GLU A 7 24.45 13.90 -8.98
CA GLU A 7 25.05 12.74 -9.64
C GLU A 7 25.80 13.23 -10.88
N SER A 8 27.05 12.80 -11.04
CA SER A 8 27.92 13.17 -12.17
C SER A 8 28.03 14.68 -12.43
N GLY A 9 28.06 15.49 -11.36
CA GLY A 9 28.16 16.95 -11.44
C GLY A 9 26.84 17.67 -11.79
N ARG A 10 25.74 16.94 -12.02
CA ARG A 10 24.41 17.51 -12.24
C ARG A 10 23.61 17.57 -10.94
N VAL A 11 22.95 18.70 -10.69
CA VAL A 11 21.93 18.85 -9.65
C VAL A 11 20.57 18.46 -10.22
N TRP A 12 19.86 17.57 -9.54
CA TRP A 12 18.55 17.08 -9.97
C TRP A 12 17.43 17.74 -9.16
N GLY A 13 16.50 18.41 -9.85
CA GLY A 13 15.30 18.99 -9.25
C GLY A 13 14.05 18.13 -9.46
N ALA A 14 12.96 18.46 -8.77
CA ALA A 14 11.69 17.72 -8.88
C ALA A 14 11.16 17.63 -10.32
N LYS A 15 11.33 18.70 -11.11
CA LYS A 15 10.94 18.74 -12.53
C LYS A 15 11.73 17.77 -13.41
N ASP A 16 13.00 17.49 -13.06
CA ASP A 16 13.89 16.63 -13.85
C ASP A 16 13.57 15.15 -13.68
N ILE A 17 12.91 14.82 -12.58
CA ILE A 17 12.49 13.46 -12.26
C ILE A 17 10.99 13.25 -12.47
N ALA A 18 10.18 14.28 -12.67
CA ALA A 18 8.75 14.09 -12.88
C ALA A 18 8.45 13.43 -14.25
N ILE A 19 7.42 12.60 -14.31
CA ILE A 19 6.80 12.06 -15.52
C ILE A 19 5.39 12.66 -15.62
N PRO A 20 5.23 13.83 -16.26
CA PRO A 20 3.93 14.47 -16.42
C PRO A 20 2.88 13.57 -17.10
N ALA A 21 3.32 12.72 -18.01
CA ALA A 21 2.47 11.79 -18.75
C ALA A 21 1.94 10.60 -17.91
N ARG A 22 2.40 10.42 -16.66
CA ARG A 22 1.96 9.35 -15.76
C ARG A 22 1.39 9.94 -14.47
N ALA A 23 0.33 10.73 -14.60
CA ALA A 23 -0.44 11.17 -13.45
C ALA A 23 -1.27 10.02 -12.86
N CYS A 24 -1.59 10.10 -11.56
CA CYS A 24 -2.56 9.21 -10.95
C CYS A 24 -3.92 9.42 -11.65
N ALA A 25 -4.53 8.33 -12.16
CA ALA A 25 -5.73 8.43 -12.97
C ALA A 25 -6.96 8.94 -12.19
N TRP A 26 -6.95 8.79 -10.86
CA TRP A 26 -8.10 9.09 -9.99
C TRP A 26 -7.85 10.21 -8.97
N ILE A 27 -6.68 10.87 -9.00
CA ILE A 27 -6.41 12.05 -8.16
C ILE A 27 -6.03 13.24 -9.06
N PRO A 28 -7.01 14.09 -9.46
CA PRO A 28 -6.78 15.18 -10.41
C PRO A 28 -5.92 16.32 -9.84
N HIS A 29 -5.77 16.38 -8.51
CA HIS A 29 -4.98 17.39 -7.80
C HIS A 29 -3.79 16.78 -7.04
N GLY A 30 -3.27 15.62 -7.49
CA GLY A 30 -2.25 14.82 -6.79
C GLY A 30 -1.01 14.47 -7.61
N PHE A 31 -0.07 13.77 -6.97
CA PHE A 31 1.32 13.58 -7.38
C PHE A 31 1.52 13.06 -8.82
N MET A 32 2.45 13.70 -9.54
CA MET A 32 3.02 13.20 -10.79
C MET A 32 3.96 12.02 -10.49
N SER A 33 3.91 10.97 -11.32
CA SER A 33 4.90 9.89 -11.26
C SER A 33 6.31 10.46 -11.39
N VAL A 34 7.30 9.76 -10.83
CA VAL A 34 8.72 10.08 -10.99
C VAL A 34 9.44 9.02 -11.83
N ASN A 35 10.36 9.44 -12.70
CA ASN A 35 11.12 8.63 -13.62
C ASN A 35 11.99 7.64 -12.84
N THR A 36 11.62 6.37 -12.92
CA THR A 36 12.15 5.31 -12.08
C THR A 36 13.49 4.75 -12.52
N SER A 37 13.99 5.15 -13.70
CA SER A 37 15.24 4.67 -14.27
C SER A 37 16.47 5.45 -13.80
N LEU A 38 16.29 6.49 -12.98
CA LEU A 38 17.34 7.42 -12.54
C LEU A 38 17.73 7.16 -11.08
N GLY A 39 19.02 7.31 -10.74
CA GLY A 39 19.52 7.28 -9.34
C GLY A 39 18.76 8.26 -8.43
N ALA A 40 18.33 9.38 -9.02
CA ALA A 40 17.50 10.41 -8.39
C ALA A 40 16.14 9.89 -7.87
N ARG A 41 15.56 8.81 -8.42
CA ARG A 41 14.33 8.16 -7.89
C ARG A 41 14.58 7.55 -6.53
N LYS A 42 15.64 6.74 -6.41
CA LYS A 42 16.01 6.10 -5.14
C LYS A 42 16.29 7.17 -4.10
N ALA A 43 16.95 8.26 -4.47
CA ALA A 43 17.19 9.38 -3.57
C ALA A 43 15.91 10.11 -3.16
N LEU A 44 15.00 10.46 -4.08
CA LEU A 44 13.74 11.12 -3.74
C LEU A 44 12.88 10.24 -2.84
N LEU A 45 12.58 9.00 -3.26
CA LEU A 45 11.75 8.09 -2.46
C LEU A 45 12.40 7.85 -1.11
N ARG A 46 13.70 7.53 -1.07
CA ARG A 46 14.43 7.38 0.19
C ARG A 46 14.36 8.63 1.05
N SER A 47 14.46 9.84 0.49
CA SER A 47 14.37 11.08 1.27
C SER A 47 12.95 11.39 1.77
N LEU A 48 11.90 11.06 1.01
CA LEU A 48 10.51 11.20 1.45
C LEU A 48 10.20 10.18 2.54
N TYR A 49 10.60 8.92 2.32
CA TYR A 49 10.48 7.86 3.31
C TYR A 49 11.34 8.17 4.54
N GLU A 50 12.60 8.59 4.41
CA GLU A 50 13.43 8.97 5.55
C GLU A 50 12.91 10.23 6.23
N GLN A 51 12.33 11.21 5.53
CA GLN A 51 11.72 12.36 6.18
C GLN A 51 10.48 11.97 6.95
N TYR A 52 9.51 11.29 6.31
CA TYR A 52 8.30 10.85 6.99
C TYR A 52 8.62 9.83 8.08
N ALA A 53 9.40 8.79 7.80
CA ALA A 53 9.82 7.81 8.80
C ALA A 53 10.71 8.44 9.88
N SER A 54 11.66 9.34 9.57
CA SER A 54 12.44 9.98 10.65
C SER A 54 11.60 10.91 11.51
N TRP A 55 10.68 11.67 10.92
CA TRP A 55 9.83 12.59 11.66
C TRP A 55 8.82 11.79 12.51
N VAL A 56 8.15 10.83 11.89
CA VAL A 56 7.17 9.96 12.56
C VAL A 56 7.81 9.06 13.62
N LEU A 57 9.01 8.52 13.38
CA LEU A 57 9.60 7.48 14.25
C LEU A 57 10.66 8.01 15.22
N ARG A 58 11.28 9.17 14.96
CA ARG A 58 12.36 9.71 15.81
C ARG A 58 12.02 11.05 16.46
N LYS A 59 10.98 11.75 16.01
CA LYS A 59 10.59 13.06 16.57
C LYS A 59 9.27 13.01 17.34
N LEU A 60 8.51 11.94 17.22
CA LEU A 60 7.31 11.72 18.01
C LEU A 60 7.65 10.73 19.13
N ASP A 61 7.32 11.10 20.37
CA ASP A 61 7.42 10.22 21.54
C ASP A 61 6.29 9.16 21.57
N ARG A 62 5.73 8.85 20.40
CA ARG A 62 4.58 7.97 20.22
C ARG A 62 4.87 6.99 19.09
N SER A 63 4.71 5.71 19.40
CA SER A 63 4.75 4.65 18.39
C SER A 63 3.62 4.84 17.36
N ILE A 64 3.99 4.88 16.08
CA ILE A 64 3.06 4.99 14.95
C ILE A 64 3.30 3.82 14.01
N VAL A 65 2.21 3.16 13.63
CA VAL A 65 2.19 2.13 12.60
C VAL A 65 2.11 2.81 11.25
N TYR A 66 2.97 2.40 10.30
CA TYR A 66 3.00 2.99 8.97
C TYR A 66 2.51 1.99 7.92
N SER A 67 1.38 2.31 7.27
CA SER A 67 0.80 1.56 6.16
C SER A 67 1.06 2.27 4.83
N LEU A 68 1.29 1.49 3.78
CA LEU A 68 1.53 1.96 2.42
C LEU A 68 0.46 1.42 1.45
N SER A 69 -0.06 2.25 0.55
CA SER A 69 -1.04 1.91 -0.49
C SER A 69 -0.88 2.83 -1.73
N PRO A 70 -1.42 2.47 -2.92
CA PRO A 70 -2.18 1.27 -3.29
C PRO A 70 -1.31 0.06 -3.70
N GLY A 71 -1.92 -1.12 -3.85
CA GLY A 71 -1.22 -2.39 -4.08
C GLY A 71 -1.42 -3.09 -5.43
N THR A 72 -2.02 -2.43 -6.43
CA THR A 72 -2.56 -3.04 -7.68
C THR A 72 -1.61 -3.95 -8.48
N SER A 73 -0.29 -3.89 -8.28
CA SER A 73 0.69 -4.78 -8.95
C SER A 73 1.94 -5.04 -8.10
N VAL A 74 1.77 -5.16 -6.79
CA VAL A 74 2.92 -5.35 -5.89
C VAL A 74 3.45 -6.78 -5.97
N THR A 75 4.76 -6.89 -6.18
CA THR A 75 5.47 -8.16 -6.14
C THR A 75 6.25 -8.31 -4.83
N PRO A 76 6.61 -9.54 -4.42
CA PRO A 76 7.51 -9.74 -3.28
C PRO A 76 8.85 -9.01 -3.40
N ALA A 77 9.37 -8.84 -4.62
CA ALA A 77 10.60 -8.08 -4.86
C ALA A 77 10.41 -6.59 -4.52
N MET A 78 9.29 -5.99 -4.96
CA MET A 78 8.96 -4.61 -4.62
C MET A 78 8.75 -4.43 -3.11
N ALA A 79 8.10 -5.37 -2.45
CA ALA A 79 7.90 -5.31 -1.01
C ALA A 79 9.22 -5.39 -0.23
N LYS A 80 10.17 -6.22 -0.66
CA LYS A 80 11.52 -6.31 -0.05
C LYS A 80 12.28 -4.98 -0.08
N ASP A 81 12.06 -4.15 -1.10
CA ASP A 81 12.73 -2.84 -1.20
C ASP A 81 12.25 -1.84 -0.13
N VAL A 82 11.04 -2.01 0.40
CA VAL A 82 10.40 -1.06 1.32
C VAL A 82 10.13 -1.64 2.71
N ILE A 83 10.33 -2.94 2.92
CA ILE A 83 9.96 -3.65 4.15
C ILE A 83 10.56 -3.03 5.42
N GLY A 84 11.80 -2.55 5.36
CA GLY A 84 12.46 -1.91 6.50
C GLY A 84 11.95 -0.50 6.82
N LEU A 85 11.03 0.03 6.01
CA LEU A 85 10.50 1.39 6.11
C LEU A 85 9.02 1.44 6.47
N VAL A 86 8.30 0.31 6.41
CA VAL A 86 6.84 0.23 6.63
C VAL A 86 6.49 -0.87 7.64
N SER A 87 5.37 -0.71 8.34
CA SER A 87 4.80 -1.77 9.19
C SER A 87 3.91 -2.71 8.37
N MET A 88 3.24 -2.18 7.35
CA MET A 88 2.40 -2.95 6.42
C MET A 88 2.37 -2.30 5.04
N TYR A 89 2.08 -3.09 4.01
CA TYR A 89 1.97 -2.63 2.63
C TYR A 89 0.82 -3.36 1.95
N LEU A 90 -0.12 -2.63 1.35
CA LEU A 90 -1.17 -3.17 0.51
C LEU A 90 -0.56 -3.90 -0.69
N ILE A 91 -0.82 -5.20 -0.79
CA ILE A 91 -0.26 -6.09 -1.82
C ILE A 91 -1.27 -6.51 -2.88
N THR A 92 -2.52 -6.06 -2.74
CA THR A 92 -3.65 -6.31 -3.63
C THR A 92 -4.16 -5.00 -4.25
N GLY A 93 -4.97 -5.09 -5.30
CA GLY A 93 -5.82 -3.95 -5.67
C GLY A 93 -6.96 -3.79 -4.68
N ASP A 94 -7.61 -2.62 -4.69
CA ASP A 94 -8.70 -2.25 -3.79
C ASP A 94 -9.79 -3.33 -3.77
N ASP A 95 -10.10 -3.88 -2.58
CA ASP A 95 -11.09 -4.93 -2.40
C ASP A 95 -12.50 -4.36 -2.27
N TRP A 96 -13.30 -4.60 -3.30
CA TRP A 96 -14.68 -4.11 -3.39
C TRP A 96 -15.71 -5.23 -3.35
N ASN A 97 -15.51 -6.28 -2.55
CA ASN A 97 -16.46 -7.39 -2.28
C ASN A 97 -16.88 -8.19 -3.52
N THR A 98 -15.96 -8.42 -4.47
CA THR A 98 -16.21 -9.37 -5.56
C THR A 98 -15.54 -10.71 -5.30
N LYS A 99 -16.25 -11.80 -5.58
CA LYS A 99 -15.71 -13.16 -5.43
C LYS A 99 -14.46 -13.42 -6.28
N TRP A 100 -14.29 -12.67 -7.38
CA TRP A 100 -13.15 -12.82 -8.28
C TRP A 100 -11.90 -12.19 -7.70
N ASP A 101 -12.04 -11.07 -6.99
CA ASP A 101 -10.95 -10.44 -6.25
C ASP A 101 -10.47 -11.38 -5.13
N VAL A 102 -11.39 -11.86 -4.29
CA VAL A 102 -11.09 -12.84 -3.22
C VAL A 102 -10.36 -14.06 -3.76
N LYS A 103 -10.79 -14.59 -4.91
CA LYS A 103 -10.10 -15.71 -5.57
C LYS A 103 -8.68 -15.35 -5.99
N GLY A 104 -8.48 -14.19 -6.60
CA GLY A 104 -7.16 -13.71 -7.04
C GLY A 104 -6.17 -13.53 -5.88
N TYR A 105 -6.66 -13.15 -4.71
CA TYR A 105 -5.83 -12.93 -3.53
C TYR A 105 -5.18 -14.20 -2.97
N PHE A 106 -5.68 -15.39 -3.28
CA PHE A 106 -5.01 -16.65 -2.91
C PHE A 106 -3.62 -16.79 -3.57
N ASP A 107 -3.48 -16.39 -4.83
CA ASP A 107 -2.19 -16.44 -5.51
C ASP A 107 -1.22 -15.39 -4.95
N VAL A 108 -1.73 -14.19 -4.66
CA VAL A 108 -0.96 -13.09 -4.08
C VAL A 108 -0.44 -13.46 -2.69
N THR A 109 -1.31 -13.95 -1.81
CA THR A 109 -0.95 -14.43 -0.46
C THR A 109 0.06 -15.57 -0.50
N ARG A 110 -0.14 -16.58 -1.37
CA ARG A 110 0.83 -17.66 -1.59
C ARG A 110 2.19 -17.11 -1.97
N ASN A 111 2.27 -16.16 -2.90
CA ASN A 111 3.54 -15.61 -3.37
C ASN A 111 4.31 -14.90 -2.25
N PHE A 112 3.60 -14.17 -1.37
CA PHE A 112 4.21 -13.50 -0.22
C PHE A 112 4.62 -14.46 0.91
N ALA A 113 3.83 -15.51 1.13
CA ALA A 113 4.18 -16.59 2.06
C ALA A 113 5.45 -17.33 1.60
N THR A 114 5.51 -17.76 0.33
CA THR A 114 6.69 -18.42 -0.26
C THR A 114 7.94 -17.53 -0.25
N ALA A 115 7.76 -16.21 -0.33
CA ALA A 115 8.85 -15.25 -0.23
C ALA A 115 9.33 -14.99 1.22
N ASN A 116 8.74 -15.65 2.23
CA ASN A 116 8.99 -15.46 3.66
C ASN A 116 8.81 -14.01 4.11
N LEU A 117 7.82 -13.30 3.56
CA LEU A 117 7.56 -11.90 3.91
C LEU A 117 6.50 -11.75 5.00
N VAL A 118 5.64 -12.74 5.21
CA VAL A 118 4.63 -12.69 6.28
C VAL A 118 5.31 -12.65 7.66
N GLY A 119 5.22 -11.55 8.38
CA GLY A 119 5.88 -11.39 9.69
C GLY A 119 7.41 -11.31 9.62
N ALA A 120 7.96 -10.95 8.46
CA ALA A 120 9.39 -10.62 8.33
C ALA A 120 9.73 -9.36 9.16
N THR A 121 11.01 -9.11 9.40
CA THR A 121 11.44 -7.91 10.12
C THR A 121 11.12 -6.67 9.30
N GLY A 122 10.25 -5.82 9.84
CA GLY A 122 9.82 -4.57 9.23
C GLY A 122 10.16 -3.36 10.10
N LEU A 123 9.49 -2.24 9.84
CA LEU A 123 9.66 -1.03 10.62
C LEU A 123 9.28 -1.24 12.10
N ASN A 124 10.25 -1.04 13.00
CA ASN A 124 10.07 -1.13 14.46
C ASN A 124 9.41 -2.44 14.94
N GLY A 125 9.58 -3.53 14.19
CA GLY A 125 9.00 -4.83 14.54
C GLY A 125 8.81 -5.73 13.33
N LYS A 126 7.54 -6.01 13.02
CA LYS A 126 7.14 -6.98 12.00
C LYS A 126 6.48 -6.28 10.82
N PHE A 127 6.70 -6.85 9.63
CA PHE A 127 6.03 -6.47 8.40
C PHE A 127 4.83 -7.37 8.14
N TRP A 128 3.72 -6.76 7.78
CA TRP A 128 2.47 -7.44 7.49
C TRP A 128 2.03 -7.12 6.05
N PRO A 129 1.94 -8.12 5.16
CA PRO A 129 1.33 -7.92 3.86
C PRO A 129 -0.17 -7.67 4.02
N ASP A 130 -0.62 -6.51 3.56
CA ASP A 130 -1.99 -6.04 3.71
C ASP A 130 -2.80 -6.42 2.46
N LEU A 131 -3.93 -7.08 2.66
CA LEU A 131 -4.83 -7.56 1.61
C LEU A 131 -5.99 -6.60 1.35
N ASP A 132 -5.95 -5.42 1.97
CA ASP A 132 -6.97 -4.39 2.02
C ASP A 132 -8.01 -4.61 3.13
N MET A 133 -8.84 -3.59 3.31
CA MET A 133 -9.96 -3.58 4.24
C MET A 133 -10.99 -4.65 3.88
N LEU A 134 -11.67 -5.19 4.90
CA LEU A 134 -12.78 -6.13 4.75
C LEU A 134 -14.06 -5.37 4.36
N PRO A 135 -14.58 -5.53 3.12
CA PRO A 135 -15.75 -4.81 2.64
C PRO A 135 -17.03 -5.53 3.08
N PHE A 136 -17.28 -5.58 4.39
CA PHE A 136 -18.45 -6.21 5.00
C PHE A 136 -19.48 -5.16 5.44
N GLY A 137 -20.72 -5.60 5.71
CA GLY A 137 -21.78 -4.69 6.19
C GLY A 137 -22.27 -3.70 5.13
N TRP A 138 -22.59 -2.49 5.57
CA TRP A 138 -23.04 -1.39 4.71
C TRP A 138 -21.87 -0.60 4.15
N LEU A 139 -21.88 -0.41 2.82
CA LEU A 139 -20.79 0.17 2.04
C LEU A 139 -21.33 1.20 1.05
N THR A 140 -20.44 2.07 0.57
CA THR A 140 -20.69 2.92 -0.59
C THR A 140 -20.20 2.23 -1.86
N ASP A 141 -20.90 2.37 -2.98
CA ASP A 141 -20.44 1.80 -4.25
C ASP A 141 -19.15 2.50 -4.73
N PRO A 142 -18.15 1.76 -5.27
CA PRO A 142 -16.88 2.33 -5.74
C PRO A 142 -17.03 3.42 -6.81
N VAL A 143 -18.14 3.44 -7.54
CA VAL A 143 -18.38 4.48 -8.56
C VAL A 143 -18.79 5.82 -7.94
N GLY A 144 -19.34 5.82 -6.73
CA GLY A 144 -19.84 7.03 -6.05
C GLY A 144 -19.26 7.17 -4.65
N ILE A 145 -17.94 7.01 -4.54
CA ILE A 145 -17.19 7.19 -3.30
C ILE A 145 -17.61 8.53 -2.65
N ASN A 146 -18.04 8.46 -1.38
CA ASN A 146 -18.59 9.56 -0.56
C ASN A 146 -19.99 10.10 -0.91
N GLU A 147 -20.63 9.61 -1.98
CA GLU A 147 -21.92 10.16 -2.45
C GLU A 147 -23.04 9.10 -2.57
N GLY A 148 -22.68 7.82 -2.62
CA GLY A 148 -23.63 6.72 -2.84
C GLY A 148 -23.66 6.26 -4.32
N PRO A 149 -24.43 5.21 -4.66
CA PRO A 149 -25.41 4.55 -3.82
C PRO A 149 -24.77 3.73 -2.70
N HIS A 150 -25.43 3.70 -1.54
CA HIS A 150 -25.08 2.79 -0.46
C HIS A 150 -25.71 1.42 -0.70
N ARG A 151 -24.98 0.37 -0.36
CA ARG A 151 -25.42 -1.01 -0.53
C ARG A 151 -24.84 -1.89 0.55
N TYR A 152 -25.48 -3.03 0.77
CA TYR A 152 -24.89 -4.09 1.56
C TYR A 152 -23.75 -4.77 0.78
N CYS A 153 -22.84 -5.42 1.50
CA CYS A 153 -21.81 -6.30 0.95
C CYS A 153 -22.42 -7.30 -0.06
N ARG A 154 -21.76 -7.47 -1.22
CA ARG A 154 -22.22 -8.39 -2.28
C ARG A 154 -21.75 -9.84 -2.05
N LEU A 155 -20.80 -10.06 -1.16
CA LEU A 155 -20.36 -11.41 -0.81
C LEU A 155 -21.42 -12.10 0.03
N ASN A 156 -21.73 -13.34 -0.30
CA ASN A 156 -22.56 -14.18 0.55
C ASN A 156 -21.78 -14.61 1.81
N LEU A 157 -22.47 -15.21 2.79
CA LEU A 157 -21.86 -15.57 4.07
C LEU A 157 -20.65 -16.52 3.93
N GLU A 158 -20.70 -17.47 3.00
CA GLU A 158 -19.59 -18.41 2.78
C GLU A 158 -18.39 -17.72 2.13
N GLU A 159 -18.64 -16.77 1.23
CA GLU A 159 -17.60 -15.93 0.65
C GLU A 159 -16.96 -14.99 1.70
N GLN A 160 -17.76 -14.38 2.59
CA GLN A 160 -17.24 -13.58 3.71
C GLN A 160 -16.40 -14.41 4.68
N LYS A 161 -16.86 -15.62 5.03
CA LYS A 161 -16.08 -16.58 5.84
C LYS A 161 -14.79 -16.99 5.15
N THR A 162 -14.85 -17.24 3.84
CA THR A 162 -13.66 -17.57 3.03
C THR A 162 -12.65 -16.42 3.08
N GLN A 163 -13.12 -15.19 2.89
CA GLN A 163 -12.28 -14.00 2.92
C GLN A 163 -11.62 -13.79 4.29
N ILE A 164 -12.40 -13.75 5.38
CA ILE A 164 -11.81 -13.54 6.72
C ILE A 164 -10.87 -14.68 7.12
N THR A 165 -11.15 -15.92 6.68
CA THR A 165 -10.25 -17.06 6.89
C THR A 165 -8.92 -16.86 6.17
N LEU A 166 -8.95 -16.40 4.91
CA LEU A 166 -7.75 -16.09 4.14
C LEU A 166 -6.94 -14.96 4.80
N TRP A 167 -7.58 -13.87 5.21
CA TRP A 167 -6.91 -12.75 5.89
C TRP A 167 -6.24 -13.22 7.19
N ALA A 168 -6.96 -14.01 8.00
CA ALA A 168 -6.46 -14.51 9.26
C ALA A 168 -5.25 -15.44 9.08
N ILE A 169 -5.31 -16.41 8.16
CA ILE A 169 -4.21 -17.35 7.93
C ILE A 169 -3.00 -16.67 7.26
N ALA A 170 -3.24 -15.69 6.39
CA ALA A 170 -2.19 -14.86 5.78
C ALA A 170 -1.60 -13.83 6.76
N LYS A 171 -2.22 -13.67 7.96
CA LYS A 171 -1.88 -12.66 8.96
C LYS A 171 -1.93 -11.22 8.42
N SER A 172 -2.93 -10.98 7.58
CA SER A 172 -3.22 -9.64 7.08
C SER A 172 -3.85 -8.79 8.19
N PRO A 173 -3.61 -7.46 8.21
CA PRO A 173 -4.35 -6.56 9.09
C PRO A 173 -5.87 -6.72 8.89
N LEU A 174 -6.63 -6.62 9.98
CA LEU A 174 -8.08 -6.70 9.94
C LEU A 174 -8.65 -5.30 10.14
N MET A 175 -9.02 -4.64 9.04
CA MET A 175 -9.67 -3.32 9.05
C MET A 175 -11.08 -3.49 8.49
N TYR A 176 -12.10 -3.16 9.27
CA TYR A 176 -13.49 -3.26 8.83
C TYR A 176 -13.86 -2.03 7.99
N GLY A 177 -14.31 -2.24 6.75
CA GLY A 177 -14.60 -1.17 5.80
C GLY A 177 -16.05 -0.69 5.76
N GLY A 178 -16.97 -1.39 6.45
CA GLY A 178 -18.38 -1.00 6.51
C GLY A 178 -18.74 -0.14 7.71
N ASP A 179 -19.97 0.37 7.68
CA ASP A 179 -20.60 1.03 8.83
C ASP A 179 -20.99 0.01 9.91
N LEU A 180 -20.71 0.32 11.19
CA LEU A 180 -20.81 -0.58 12.37
C LEU A 180 -22.04 -0.31 13.23
#